data_AF-A0A523SCR1-F1
#
_entry.id   AF-A0A523SCR1-F1
#
_cell.length_a   1.000
_cell.length_b   1.000
_cell.length_c   1.000
_cell.angle_alpha   90.00
_cell.angle_beta   90.00
_cell.angle_gamma   90.00
#
_symmetry.space_group_name_H-M   'P 1'
#
loop_
_entity.id
_entity.type
_entity.pdbx_description
1 polymer ?
#
loop_
_entity_poly.entity_id
_entity_poly.type
_entity_poly.pdbx_seq_one_letter_code
_entity_poly.pdbx_strand_id
1 'polypeptide(L)'
;MEEKREEKQEILIVDDEPDFASALQGALESEVCEVATAASKAEAQQAVKTMDPDLVILGTLSPRGEAFSLHQWLRANPKTKDLPIIVMDAPPEKQLVKGWRRDEAALMEAEDYVAKPIEPGALASRAQTILAKATKRIRVLIVDDHSVVRDGINAVLELQNDIEVVGQAVNGKDALEKVGELSPDIVIMDIVMPEMNGLEATKQIYKKYPQTRVVMLSQYDDEENILAAEEIGAYGFIPKRAASSQLVNAIRAVHYVGKRLQRPAPASG
;
A
#
# COMPACT_ATOMS: atom_id res chain seq x y z
N MET A 1 17.72 -22.95 -1.45
CA MET A 1 17.44 -21.51 -1.59
C MET A 1 16.70 -21.37 -2.90
N GLU A 2 15.37 -21.44 -2.87
CA GLU A 2 14.58 -21.03 -4.03
C GLU A 2 14.57 -19.50 -3.98
N GLU A 3 15.16 -18.86 -4.99
CA GLU A 3 14.89 -17.45 -5.25
C GLU A 3 13.37 -17.32 -5.40
N LYS A 4 12.72 -16.66 -4.43
CA LYS A 4 11.36 -16.13 -4.64
C LYS A 4 11.47 -15.24 -5.86
N ARG A 5 11.00 -15.70 -7.03
CA ARG A 5 10.78 -14.82 -8.17
C ARG A 5 9.90 -13.70 -7.66
N GLU A 6 10.39 -12.46 -7.72
CA GLU A 6 9.52 -11.30 -7.56
C GLU A 6 8.41 -11.44 -8.60
N GLU A 7 7.16 -11.50 -8.12
CA GLU A 7 5.99 -11.51 -9.02
C GLU A 7 6.05 -10.24 -9.85
N LYS A 8 5.95 -10.38 -11.17
CA LYS A 8 5.93 -9.23 -12.07
C LYS A 8 4.69 -8.41 -11.78
N GLN A 9 4.84 -7.09 -11.79
CA GLN A 9 3.69 -6.20 -11.67
C GLN A 9 2.85 -6.29 -12.94
N GLU A 10 1.54 -6.45 -12.79
CA GLU A 10 0.61 -6.59 -13.93
C GLU A 10 -0.21 -5.31 -14.14
N ILE A 11 -0.15 -4.73 -15.35
CA ILE A 11 -0.95 -3.54 -15.70
C ILE A 11 -1.97 -3.92 -16.79
N LEU A 12 -3.22 -3.50 -16.63
CA LEU A 12 -4.24 -3.59 -17.67
C LEU A 12 -4.53 -2.21 -18.25
N ILE A 13 -4.22 -2.02 -19.53
CA ILE A 13 -4.62 -0.83 -20.31
C ILE A 13 -5.94 -1.13 -21.00
N VAL A 14 -6.93 -0.25 -20.82
CA VAL A 14 -8.24 -0.36 -21.47
C VAL A 14 -8.50 0.88 -22.29
N ASP A 15 -8.36 0.81 -23.61
CA ASP A 15 -8.54 1.97 -24.50
C ASP A 15 -8.92 1.49 -25.92
N ASP A 16 -9.91 2.14 -26.54
CA ASP A 16 -10.37 1.80 -27.89
C ASP A 16 -9.50 2.39 -29.02
N GLU A 17 -8.42 3.11 -28.69
CA GLU A 17 -7.41 3.62 -29.62
C GLU A 17 -6.16 2.71 -29.63
N PRO A 18 -6.08 1.70 -30.52
CA PRO A 18 -5.08 0.63 -30.46
C PRO A 18 -3.64 1.15 -30.62
N ASP A 19 -3.42 2.17 -31.45
CA ASP A 19 -2.09 2.77 -31.64
C ASP A 19 -1.56 3.40 -30.34
N PHE A 20 -2.45 4.06 -29.59
CA PHE A 20 -2.09 4.66 -28.31
C PHE A 20 -1.86 3.59 -27.24
N ALA A 21 -2.75 2.60 -27.16
CA ALA A 21 -2.62 1.49 -26.23
C ALA A 21 -1.31 0.72 -26.43
N SER A 22 -0.94 0.44 -27.68
CA SER A 22 0.32 -0.24 -28.03
C SER A 22 1.55 0.61 -27.70
N ALA A 23 1.51 1.92 -27.96
CA ALA A 23 2.61 2.82 -27.60
C ALA A 23 2.79 2.92 -26.07
N LEU A 24 1.69 2.94 -25.31
CA LEU A 24 1.72 2.95 -23.85
C LEU A 24 2.19 1.61 -23.28
N GLN A 25 1.76 0.49 -23.86
CA GLN A 25 2.26 -0.83 -23.52
C GLN A 25 3.78 -0.88 -23.66
N GLY A 26 4.33 -0.48 -24.82
CA GLY A 26 5.78 -0.46 -25.04
C GLY A 26 6.55 0.48 -24.11
N ALA A 27 5.90 1.50 -23.56
CA ALA A 27 6.51 2.42 -22.58
C ALA A 27 6.49 1.87 -21.14
N LEU A 28 5.61 0.92 -20.83
CA LEU A 28 5.44 0.34 -19.49
C LEU A 28 6.09 -1.04 -19.34
N GLU A 29 6.11 -1.82 -20.42
CA GLU A 29 6.58 -3.21 -20.40
C GLU A 29 8.08 -3.29 -20.10
N SER A 30 8.44 -4.14 -19.15
CA SER A 30 9.83 -4.30 -18.69
C SER A 30 10.04 -5.70 -18.08
N GLU A 31 11.25 -5.99 -17.60
CA GLU A 31 11.54 -7.27 -16.94
C GLU A 31 10.67 -7.51 -15.69
N VAL A 32 10.26 -6.43 -15.03
CA VAL A 32 9.51 -6.44 -13.76
C VAL A 32 8.03 -6.06 -13.92
N CYS A 33 7.58 -5.69 -15.13
CA CYS A 33 6.21 -5.28 -15.40
C CYS A 33 5.68 -5.90 -16.68
N GLU A 34 4.58 -6.65 -16.56
CA GLU A 34 3.81 -7.22 -17.66
C GLU A 34 2.57 -6.38 -17.92
N VAL A 35 2.26 -6.16 -19.20
CA VAL A 35 1.20 -5.23 -19.61
C VAL A 35 0.26 -5.93 -20.57
N ALA A 36 -1.02 -5.96 -20.22
CA ALA A 36 -2.10 -6.42 -21.07
C ALA A 36 -2.91 -5.24 -21.60
N THR A 37 -3.49 -5.39 -22.79
CA THR A 37 -4.36 -4.38 -23.41
C THR A 37 -5.75 -4.96 -23.69
N ALA A 38 -6.78 -4.16 -23.50
CA ALA A 38 -8.15 -4.46 -23.90
C ALA A 38 -8.76 -3.26 -24.66
N ALA A 39 -9.36 -3.51 -25.81
CA ALA A 39 -10.02 -2.49 -26.63
C ALA A 39 -11.52 -2.35 -26.32
N SER A 40 -12.05 -3.21 -25.44
CA SER A 40 -13.47 -3.23 -25.08
C SER A 40 -13.70 -3.66 -23.64
N LYS A 41 -14.89 -3.36 -23.10
CA LYS A 41 -15.31 -3.81 -21.76
C LYS A 41 -15.26 -5.33 -21.63
N ALA A 42 -15.67 -6.07 -22.66
CA ALA A 42 -15.69 -7.53 -22.65
C ALA A 42 -14.27 -8.11 -22.59
N GLU A 43 -13.33 -7.54 -23.35
CA GLU A 43 -11.91 -7.91 -23.30
C GLU A 43 -11.30 -7.59 -21.93
N ALA A 44 -11.59 -6.42 -21.36
CA ALA A 44 -11.10 -6.05 -20.03
C ALA A 44 -11.62 -7.00 -18.94
N GLN A 45 -12.90 -7.35 -18.99
CA GLN A 45 -13.49 -8.34 -18.08
C GLN A 45 -12.90 -9.74 -18.27
N GLN A 46 -12.51 -10.10 -19.49
CA GLN A 46 -11.84 -11.37 -19.75
C GLN A 46 -10.40 -11.37 -19.23
N ALA A 47 -9.67 -10.26 -19.42
CA ALA A 47 -8.32 -10.08 -18.90
C ALA A 47 -8.29 -10.23 -17.37
N VAL A 48 -9.18 -9.54 -16.65
CA VAL A 48 -9.31 -9.63 -15.18
C VAL A 48 -9.68 -11.05 -14.68
N LYS A 49 -10.19 -11.93 -15.54
CA LYS A 49 -10.42 -13.35 -15.17
C LYS A 49 -9.16 -14.20 -15.31
N THR A 50 -8.22 -13.80 -16.16
CA THR A 50 -7.03 -14.57 -16.52
C THR A 50 -5.74 -14.00 -15.94
N MET A 51 -5.80 -12.77 -15.43
CA MET A 51 -4.69 -12.01 -14.85
C MET A 51 -5.18 -11.31 -13.57
N ASP A 52 -4.28 -10.93 -12.67
CA ASP A 52 -4.61 -10.20 -11.45
C ASP A 52 -3.86 -8.85 -11.48
N PRO A 53 -4.43 -7.83 -12.16
CA PRO A 53 -3.71 -6.58 -12.39
C PRO A 53 -3.51 -5.79 -11.09
N ASP A 54 -2.34 -5.19 -10.94
CA ASP A 54 -1.99 -4.27 -9.86
C ASP A 54 -2.42 -2.82 -10.16
N LEU A 55 -2.69 -2.50 -11.43
CA LEU A 55 -3.13 -1.19 -11.89
C LEU A 55 -3.99 -1.31 -13.15
N VAL A 56 -5.06 -0.53 -13.22
CA VAL A 56 -5.86 -0.35 -14.45
C VAL A 56 -5.69 1.07 -14.98
N ILE A 57 -5.31 1.20 -16.24
CA ILE A 57 -5.34 2.47 -16.97
C ILE A 57 -6.57 2.45 -17.88
N LEU A 58 -7.60 3.19 -17.48
CA LEU A 58 -8.91 3.20 -18.11
C LEU A 58 -9.09 4.43 -18.99
N GLY A 59 -8.94 4.24 -20.29
CA GLY A 59 -9.25 5.21 -21.33
C GLY A 59 -10.73 5.29 -21.67
N THR A 60 -11.02 5.94 -22.78
CA THR A 60 -12.38 6.00 -23.33
C THR A 60 -12.72 4.72 -24.09
N LEU A 61 -13.98 4.33 -24.03
CA LEU A 61 -14.52 3.21 -24.79
C LEU A 61 -15.76 3.66 -25.57
N SER A 62 -15.95 3.08 -26.74
CA SER A 62 -17.11 3.26 -27.58
C SER A 62 -18.07 2.06 -27.48
N PRO A 63 -19.39 2.28 -27.34
CA PRO A 63 -20.07 3.58 -27.23
C PRO A 63 -19.84 4.28 -25.88
N ARG A 64 -20.05 5.60 -25.87
CA ARG A 64 -19.93 6.44 -24.68
C ARG A 64 -20.73 5.85 -23.49
N GLY A 65 -20.06 5.71 -22.35
CA GLY A 65 -20.61 5.13 -21.11
C GLY A 65 -20.14 3.69 -20.84
N GLU A 66 -19.54 3.01 -21.82
CA GLU A 66 -18.93 1.69 -21.63
C GLU A 66 -17.80 1.72 -20.59
N ALA A 67 -16.91 2.72 -20.68
CA ALA A 67 -15.81 2.87 -19.75
C ALA A 67 -16.30 3.09 -18.31
N PHE A 68 -17.38 3.86 -18.11
CA PHE A 68 -18.01 4.04 -16.79
C PHE A 68 -18.64 2.76 -16.27
N SER A 69 -19.35 2.05 -17.14
CA SER A 69 -19.93 0.75 -16.79
C SER A 69 -18.86 -0.30 -16.44
N LEU A 70 -17.66 -0.20 -17.03
CA LEU A 70 -16.51 -1.03 -16.67
C LEU A 70 -15.93 -0.62 -15.31
N HIS A 71 -15.75 0.68 -15.06
CA HIS A 71 -15.30 1.19 -13.74
C HIS A 71 -16.20 0.70 -12.61
N GLN A 72 -17.52 0.82 -12.77
CA GLN A 72 -18.48 0.32 -11.77
C GLN A 72 -18.34 -1.19 -11.54
N TRP A 73 -18.10 -1.96 -12.61
CA TRP A 73 -17.86 -3.39 -12.51
C TRP A 73 -16.55 -3.72 -11.78
N LEU A 74 -15.46 -2.98 -12.06
CA LEU A 74 -14.18 -3.13 -11.37
C LEU A 74 -14.33 -2.83 -9.87
N ARG A 75 -15.07 -1.78 -9.49
CA ARG A 75 -15.34 -1.42 -8.09
C ARG A 75 -16.27 -2.42 -7.38
N ALA A 76 -17.17 -3.08 -8.09
CA ALA A 76 -18.05 -4.11 -7.54
C ALA A 76 -17.38 -5.49 -7.39
N ASN A 77 -16.28 -5.74 -8.11
CA ASN A 77 -15.59 -7.03 -8.12
C ASN A 77 -14.59 -7.12 -6.94
N PRO A 78 -14.70 -8.13 -6.05
CA PRO A 78 -13.81 -8.27 -4.89
C PRO A 78 -12.32 -8.30 -5.19
N LYS A 79 -11.93 -8.77 -6.39
CA LYS A 79 -10.52 -8.80 -6.83
C LYS A 79 -9.98 -7.41 -7.18
N THR A 80 -10.83 -6.54 -7.69
CA THR A 80 -10.41 -5.28 -8.31
C THR A 80 -10.92 -4.03 -7.59
N LYS A 81 -11.76 -4.20 -6.56
CA LYS A 81 -12.44 -3.09 -5.88
C LYS A 81 -11.50 -2.05 -5.27
N ASP A 82 -10.34 -2.49 -4.79
CA ASP A 82 -9.33 -1.65 -4.14
C ASP A 82 -8.14 -1.33 -5.05
N LEU A 83 -8.18 -1.77 -6.33
CA LEU A 83 -7.10 -1.50 -7.26
C LEU A 83 -7.01 -0.02 -7.60
N PRO A 84 -5.78 0.52 -7.76
CA PRO A 84 -5.60 1.85 -8.31
C PRO A 84 -6.11 1.86 -9.76
N ILE A 85 -6.81 2.95 -10.11
CA ILE A 85 -7.29 3.18 -11.47
C ILE A 85 -6.83 4.57 -11.89
N ILE A 86 -6.16 4.67 -13.04
CA ILE A 86 -5.87 5.94 -13.71
C ILE A 86 -6.89 6.11 -14.83
N VAL A 87 -7.52 7.27 -14.90
CA VAL A 87 -8.52 7.56 -15.93
C VAL A 87 -7.89 8.43 -17.01
N MET A 88 -8.02 8.01 -18.27
CA MET A 88 -7.69 8.83 -19.42
C MET A 88 -8.96 9.26 -20.14
N ASP A 89 -9.16 10.57 -20.28
CA ASP A 89 -10.28 11.13 -21.04
C ASP A 89 -9.89 11.44 -22.49
N ALA A 90 -10.90 11.43 -23.34
CA ALA A 90 -10.81 11.96 -24.69
C ALA A 90 -10.41 13.44 -24.66
N PRO A 91 -9.77 13.94 -25.73
CA PRO A 91 -9.48 15.36 -25.83
C PRO A 91 -10.79 16.18 -25.87
N PRO A 92 -10.78 17.44 -25.39
CA PRO A 92 -11.99 18.24 -25.20
C PRO A 92 -12.96 18.25 -26.38
N GLU A 93 -12.42 18.29 -27.60
CA GLU A 93 -13.19 18.29 -28.85
C GLU A 93 -13.94 16.98 -29.14
N LYS A 94 -13.52 15.85 -28.55
CA LYS A 94 -14.15 14.53 -28.71
C LYS A 94 -14.98 14.10 -27.47
N GLN A 95 -14.91 14.84 -26.36
CA GLN A 95 -15.56 14.46 -25.10
C GLN A 95 -17.09 14.32 -25.20
N LEU A 96 -17.74 15.12 -26.05
CA LEU A 96 -19.19 15.04 -26.25
C LEU A 96 -19.63 13.72 -26.91
N VAL A 97 -18.75 13.08 -27.69
CA VAL A 97 -19.07 11.89 -28.49
C VAL A 97 -18.54 10.62 -27.84
N LYS A 98 -17.36 10.68 -27.21
CA LYS A 98 -16.66 9.51 -26.66
C LYS A 98 -16.02 9.70 -25.28
N GLY A 99 -16.08 10.90 -24.69
CA GLY A 99 -15.49 11.16 -23.37
C GLY A 99 -16.45 10.88 -22.22
N TRP A 100 -15.94 11.06 -21.00
CA TRP A 100 -16.73 10.88 -19.78
C TRP A 100 -17.87 11.91 -19.70
N ARG A 101 -19.02 11.53 -19.16
CA ARG A 101 -20.03 12.54 -18.78
C ARG A 101 -19.58 13.24 -17.51
N ARG A 102 -20.03 14.49 -17.32
CA ARG A 102 -19.64 15.30 -16.15
C ARG A 102 -20.07 14.68 -14.82
N ASP A 103 -21.25 14.06 -14.81
CA ASP A 103 -21.79 13.29 -13.69
C ASP A 103 -21.02 11.98 -13.46
N GLU A 104 -20.59 11.30 -14.52
CA GLU A 104 -19.75 10.10 -14.43
C GLU A 104 -18.38 10.40 -13.82
N ALA A 105 -17.68 11.42 -14.32
CA ALA A 105 -16.36 11.81 -13.83
C ALA A 105 -16.37 12.21 -12.34
N ALA A 106 -17.47 12.81 -11.86
CA ALA A 106 -17.61 13.18 -10.45
C ALA A 106 -17.83 11.96 -9.52
N LEU A 107 -18.33 10.84 -10.05
CA LEU A 107 -18.58 9.61 -9.31
C LEU A 107 -17.41 8.63 -9.37
N MET A 108 -16.41 8.91 -10.21
CA MET A 108 -15.28 8.01 -10.36
C MET A 108 -14.26 8.23 -9.24
N GLU A 109 -14.02 7.17 -8.49
CA GLU A 109 -12.84 7.06 -7.64
C GLU A 109 -11.67 6.59 -8.50
N ALA A 110 -10.72 7.48 -8.76
CA ALA A 110 -9.50 7.23 -9.52
C ALA A 110 -8.32 7.93 -8.84
N GLU A 111 -7.13 7.32 -8.98
CA GLU A 111 -5.88 7.82 -8.40
C GLU A 111 -5.32 9.01 -9.18
N ASP A 112 -5.54 9.05 -10.49
CA ASP A 112 -5.16 10.17 -11.36
C ASP A 112 -6.14 10.31 -12.53
N TYR A 113 -6.23 11.54 -13.04
CA TYR A 113 -7.03 11.92 -14.20
C TYR A 113 -6.16 12.61 -15.24
N VAL A 114 -6.18 12.07 -16.45
CA VAL A 114 -5.35 12.53 -17.55
C VAL A 114 -6.23 12.80 -18.77
N ALA A 115 -6.03 13.94 -19.44
CA ALA A 115 -6.68 14.22 -20.72
C ALA A 115 -5.72 13.95 -21.87
N LYS A 116 -6.20 13.33 -22.96
CA LYS A 116 -5.46 13.31 -24.22
C LYS A 116 -5.43 14.72 -24.86
N PRO A 117 -4.39 15.07 -25.65
CA PRO A 117 -3.19 14.26 -25.92
C PRO A 117 -2.25 14.21 -24.71
N ILE A 118 -1.72 13.02 -24.43
CA ILE A 118 -0.62 12.81 -23.48
C ILE A 118 0.43 11.94 -24.16
N GLU A 119 1.70 12.25 -23.94
CA GLU A 119 2.81 11.40 -24.38
C GLU A 119 2.82 10.08 -23.58
N PRO A 120 2.85 8.90 -24.23
CA PRO A 120 2.82 7.60 -23.54
C PRO A 120 3.87 7.45 -22.44
N GLY A 121 5.10 7.94 -22.66
CA GLY A 121 6.16 7.91 -21.64
C GLY A 121 5.87 8.77 -20.40
N ALA A 122 5.16 9.89 -20.56
CA ALA A 122 4.75 10.74 -19.45
C ALA A 122 3.66 10.06 -18.60
N LEU A 123 2.72 9.37 -19.25
CA LEU A 123 1.72 8.55 -18.57
C LEU A 123 2.35 7.34 -17.88
N ALA A 124 3.28 6.66 -18.56
CA ALA A 124 4.00 5.52 -18.01
C ALA A 124 4.72 5.88 -16.70
N SER A 125 5.36 7.05 -16.64
CA SER A 125 6.02 7.54 -15.42
C SER A 125 5.04 7.74 -14.25
N ARG A 126 3.83 8.24 -14.54
CA ARG A 126 2.77 8.41 -13.53
C ARG A 126 2.23 7.06 -13.06
N ALA A 127 1.96 6.16 -14.01
CA ALA A 127 1.51 4.80 -13.75
C ALA A 127 2.51 4.04 -12.88
N GLN A 128 3.80 4.08 -13.20
CA GLN A 128 4.86 3.48 -12.38
C GLN A 128 4.90 4.05 -10.96
N THR A 129 4.69 5.36 -10.80
CA THR A 129 4.65 5.99 -9.47
C THR A 129 3.46 5.50 -8.63
N ILE A 130 2.28 5.38 -9.24
CA ILE A 130 1.07 4.88 -8.57
C ILE A 130 1.21 3.41 -8.25
N LEU A 131 1.68 2.62 -9.22
CA LEU A 131 1.94 1.19 -9.09
C LEU A 131 2.95 0.92 -7.97
N ALA A 132 4.06 1.65 -7.93
CA ALA A 132 5.05 1.53 -6.87
C ALA A 132 4.47 1.85 -5.48
N LYS A 133 3.52 2.79 -5.37
CA LYS A 133 2.83 3.08 -4.10
C LYS A 133 1.84 1.98 -3.72
N ALA A 134 1.10 1.44 -4.70
CA ALA A 134 0.07 0.43 -4.47
C ALA A 134 0.65 -0.96 -4.17
N THR A 135 1.80 -1.29 -4.76
CA THR A 135 2.46 -2.59 -4.63
C THR A 135 3.54 -2.63 -3.56
N LYS A 136 4.00 -1.48 -3.05
CA LYS A 136 4.98 -1.44 -1.95
C LYS A 136 4.31 -1.92 -0.66
N ARG A 137 4.58 -3.17 -0.29
CA ARG A 137 4.20 -3.71 1.02
C ARG A 137 4.89 -2.92 2.13
N ILE A 138 4.17 -2.68 3.21
CA ILE A 138 4.69 -2.05 4.42
C ILE A 138 5.61 -3.06 5.10
N ARG A 139 6.91 -2.75 5.16
CA ARG A 139 7.92 -3.65 5.71
C ARG A 139 7.98 -3.50 7.23
N VAL A 140 7.60 -4.54 7.95
CA VAL A 140 7.43 -4.53 9.41
C VAL A 140 8.45 -5.45 10.08
N LEU A 141 9.14 -4.94 11.10
CA LEU A 141 9.94 -5.73 12.04
C LEU A 141 9.16 -5.89 13.35
N ILE A 142 9.03 -7.12 13.84
CA ILE A 142 8.37 -7.41 15.13
C ILE A 142 9.44 -7.61 16.21
N VAL A 143 9.33 -6.91 17.33
CA VAL A 143 10.30 -6.97 18.43
C VAL A 143 9.59 -7.24 19.74
N ASP A 144 9.84 -8.42 20.30
CA ASP A 144 9.29 -8.88 21.58
C ASP A 144 10.18 -10.02 22.10
N ASP A 145 10.41 -10.15 23.39
CA ASP A 145 11.20 -11.24 23.97
C ASP A 145 10.43 -12.56 24.05
N HIS A 146 9.09 -12.52 23.93
CA HIS A 146 8.23 -13.69 23.96
C HIS A 146 7.91 -14.20 22.56
N SER A 147 8.40 -15.40 22.20
CA SER A 147 8.19 -16.00 20.87
C SER A 147 6.72 -16.13 20.49
N VAL A 148 5.87 -16.58 21.44
CA VAL A 148 4.42 -16.75 21.22
C VAL A 148 3.74 -15.44 20.81
N VAL A 149 4.19 -14.31 21.34
CA VAL A 149 3.65 -12.99 20.98
C VAL A 149 4.06 -12.62 19.56
N ARG A 150 5.34 -12.82 19.20
CA ARG A 150 5.81 -12.55 17.83
C ARG A 150 5.10 -13.40 16.80
N ASP A 151 4.91 -14.69 17.07
CA ASP A 151 4.20 -15.61 16.18
C ASP A 151 2.73 -15.19 16.00
N GLY A 152 2.07 -14.77 17.08
CA GLY A 152 0.69 -14.27 17.03
C GLY A 152 0.56 -12.97 16.21
N ILE A 153 1.49 -12.02 16.39
CA ILE A 153 1.52 -10.79 15.60
C ILE A 153 1.79 -11.13 14.12
N ASN A 154 2.78 -11.97 13.85
CA ASN A 154 3.14 -12.39 12.50
C ASN A 154 1.92 -13.00 11.78
N ALA A 155 1.19 -13.90 12.44
CA ALA A 155 -0.01 -14.51 11.89
C ALA A 155 -1.12 -13.49 11.53
N VAL A 156 -1.26 -12.40 12.30
CA VAL A 156 -2.23 -11.33 11.98
C VAL A 156 -1.76 -10.52 10.77
N LEU A 157 -0.46 -10.24 10.67
CA LEU A 157 0.11 -9.41 9.60
C LEU A 157 0.25 -10.16 8.27
N GLU A 158 0.56 -11.45 8.28
CA GLU A 158 0.66 -12.29 7.07
C GLU A 158 -0.66 -12.42 6.30
N LEU A 159 -1.79 -12.19 6.96
CA LEU A 159 -3.11 -12.15 6.32
C LEU A 159 -3.35 -10.86 5.50
N GLN A 160 -2.43 -9.89 5.57
CA GLN A 160 -2.57 -8.60 4.90
C GLN A 160 -1.69 -8.56 3.65
N ASN A 161 -2.29 -8.37 2.48
CA ASN A 161 -1.56 -8.35 1.21
C ASN A 161 -0.58 -7.15 1.09
N ASP A 162 -0.86 -6.07 1.82
CA ASP A 162 -0.10 -4.82 1.82
C ASP A 162 0.95 -4.73 2.95
N ILE A 163 1.16 -5.78 3.75
CA ILE A 163 2.14 -5.80 4.84
C ILE A 163 3.09 -6.99 4.65
N GLU A 164 4.38 -6.76 4.86
CA GLU A 164 5.40 -7.80 4.85
C GLU A 164 6.17 -7.80 6.17
N VAL A 165 6.20 -8.94 6.87
CA VAL A 165 7.06 -9.09 8.04
C VAL A 165 8.46 -9.47 7.56
N VAL A 166 9.38 -8.52 7.63
CA VAL A 166 10.75 -8.69 7.10
C VAL A 166 11.70 -9.34 8.09
N GLY A 167 11.30 -9.42 9.35
CA GLY A 167 12.06 -10.09 10.39
C GLY A 167 11.40 -10.03 11.76
N GLN A 168 12.03 -10.70 12.72
CA GLN A 168 11.67 -10.68 14.13
C GLN A 168 12.90 -10.46 14.97
N ALA A 169 12.80 -9.74 16.08
CA ALA A 169 13.88 -9.55 17.05
C ALA A 169 13.43 -9.87 18.48
N VAL A 170 14.38 -10.28 19.32
CA VAL A 170 14.10 -10.75 20.69
C VAL A 170 14.38 -9.72 21.78
N ASN A 171 15.03 -8.61 21.44
CA ASN A 171 15.29 -7.48 22.34
C ASN A 171 15.69 -6.23 21.53
N GLY A 172 15.91 -5.11 22.22
CA GLY A 172 16.28 -3.84 21.61
C GLY A 172 17.61 -3.83 20.86
N LYS A 173 18.58 -4.66 21.28
CA LYS A 173 19.90 -4.74 20.64
C LYS A 173 19.81 -5.48 19.30
N ASP A 174 19.16 -6.65 19.31
CA ASP A 174 18.84 -7.42 18.10
C ASP A 174 17.97 -6.59 17.13
N ALA A 175 17.04 -5.79 17.66
CA ALA A 175 16.25 -4.87 16.84
C ALA A 175 17.09 -3.81 16.12
N LEU A 176 18.07 -3.20 16.79
CA LEU A 176 18.94 -2.19 16.16
C LEU A 176 19.80 -2.76 15.03
N GLU A 177 20.29 -3.99 15.20
CA GLU A 177 21.04 -4.72 14.17
C GLU A 177 20.16 -4.99 12.96
N LYS A 178 19.00 -5.61 13.18
CA LYS A 178 18.03 -5.93 12.12
C LYS A 178 17.43 -4.70 11.45
N VAL A 179 17.27 -3.57 12.15
CA VAL A 179 16.85 -2.32 11.50
C VAL A 179 17.91 -1.85 10.51
N GLY A 180 19.20 -1.97 10.85
CA GLY A 180 20.29 -1.61 9.94
C GLY A 180 20.37 -2.52 8.72
N GLU A 181 20.13 -3.82 8.89
CA GLU A 181 20.20 -4.82 7.81
C GLU A 181 18.96 -4.80 6.92
N LEU A 182 17.78 -4.76 7.55
CA LEU A 182 16.51 -4.95 6.86
C LEU A 182 15.87 -3.64 6.45
N SER A 183 16.26 -2.49 7.02
CA SER A 183 15.65 -1.18 6.74
C SER A 183 14.10 -1.19 6.74
N PRO A 184 13.44 -1.69 7.81
CA PRO A 184 11.99 -1.77 7.85
C PRO A 184 11.35 -0.38 7.83
N ASP A 185 10.17 -0.25 7.22
CA ASP A 185 9.38 0.97 7.26
C ASP A 185 8.82 1.19 8.68
N ILE A 186 8.39 0.10 9.35
CA ILE A 186 7.81 0.13 10.70
C ILE A 186 8.44 -0.93 11.61
N VAL A 187 8.65 -0.58 12.88
CA VAL A 187 9.02 -1.50 13.95
C VAL A 187 7.89 -1.56 14.97
N ILE A 188 7.38 -2.76 15.25
CA ILE A 188 6.48 -3.02 16.37
C ILE A 188 7.33 -3.42 17.56
N MET A 189 7.33 -2.62 18.63
CA MET A 189 8.31 -2.70 19.71
C MET A 189 7.65 -2.92 21.07
N ASP A 190 7.95 -4.03 21.73
CA ASP A 190 7.65 -4.18 23.16
C ASP A 190 8.56 -3.30 24.03
N ILE A 191 8.09 -2.89 25.21
CA ILE A 191 8.87 -2.04 26.13
C ILE A 191 9.83 -2.87 26.98
N VAL A 192 9.37 -3.97 27.58
CA VAL A 192 10.06 -4.63 28.68
C VAL A 192 10.73 -5.89 28.15
N MET A 193 12.00 -5.75 27.79
CA MET A 193 12.82 -6.81 27.19
C MET A 193 14.21 -6.87 27.85
N PRO A 194 14.88 -8.04 27.87
CA PRO A 194 16.23 -8.18 28.38
C PRO A 194 17.27 -7.44 27.52
N GLU A 195 18.47 -7.24 28.05
CA GLU A 195 19.63 -6.57 27.42
C GLU A 195 19.44 -5.09 27.06
N MET A 196 18.44 -4.78 26.23
CA MET A 196 18.04 -3.43 25.86
C MET A 196 16.52 -3.36 25.77
N ASN A 197 15.93 -2.46 26.54
CA ASN A 197 14.49 -2.23 26.56
C ASN A 197 14.02 -1.48 25.29
N GLY A 198 12.71 -1.51 25.04
CA GLY A 198 12.12 -0.91 23.86
C GLY A 198 12.20 0.60 23.79
N LEU A 199 12.19 1.29 24.93
CA LEU A 199 12.31 2.75 24.96
C LEU A 199 13.71 3.19 24.52
N GLU A 200 14.76 2.56 25.05
CA GLU A 200 16.13 2.86 24.64
C GLU A 200 16.38 2.48 23.18
N ALA A 201 15.88 1.33 22.73
CA ALA A 201 15.96 0.93 21.33
C ALA A 201 15.26 1.93 20.40
N THR A 202 14.04 2.36 20.74
CA THR A 202 13.25 3.34 19.99
C THR A 202 14.00 4.66 19.85
N LYS A 203 14.57 5.17 20.96
CA LYS A 203 15.36 6.40 20.96
C LYS A 203 16.57 6.32 20.03
N GLN A 204 17.22 5.15 19.97
CA GLN A 204 18.36 4.94 19.08
C GLN A 204 17.94 4.78 17.61
N ILE A 205 16.85 4.04 17.34
CA ILE A 205 16.28 3.90 16.00
C ILE A 205 15.88 5.27 15.46
N TYR A 206 15.14 6.06 16.24
CA TYR A 206 14.70 7.40 15.85
C TYR A 206 15.87 8.31 15.44
N LYS A 207 17.01 8.22 16.13
CA LYS A 207 18.21 9.01 15.82
C LYS A 207 19.01 8.50 14.63
N LYS A 208 19.17 7.19 14.49
CA LYS A 208 20.05 6.57 13.48
C LYS A 208 19.32 6.27 12.16
N TYR A 209 18.03 5.99 12.22
CA TYR A 209 17.20 5.52 11.11
C TYR A 209 15.88 6.31 11.06
N PRO A 210 15.91 7.61 10.68
CA PRO A 210 14.74 8.48 10.74
C PRO A 210 13.60 8.07 9.78
N GLN A 211 13.87 7.17 8.83
CA GLN A 211 12.84 6.61 7.94
C GLN A 211 12.06 5.46 8.59
N THR A 212 12.64 4.79 9.60
CA THR A 212 12.01 3.69 10.32
C THR A 212 11.16 4.24 11.45
N ARG A 213 9.84 3.97 11.39
CA ARG A 213 8.88 4.45 12.38
C ARG A 213 8.63 3.38 13.43
N VAL A 214 8.70 3.75 14.71
CA VAL A 214 8.49 2.79 15.80
C VAL A 214 7.09 2.96 16.39
N VAL A 215 6.34 1.87 16.51
CA VAL A 215 5.05 1.79 17.19
C VAL A 215 5.22 0.87 18.40
N MET A 216 4.94 1.39 19.58
CA MET A 216 5.04 0.62 20.81
C MET A 216 3.84 -0.32 20.94
N LEU A 217 4.09 -1.57 21.33
CA LEU A 217 3.08 -2.57 21.60
C LEU A 217 3.38 -3.23 22.96
N SER A 218 2.73 -2.76 24.03
CA SER A 218 3.10 -3.15 25.40
C SER A 218 1.89 -3.53 26.25
N GLN A 219 2.09 -4.42 27.21
CA GLN A 219 1.12 -4.70 28.28
C GLN A 219 1.18 -3.65 29.41
N TYR A 220 2.25 -2.86 29.46
CA TYR A 220 2.46 -1.74 30.38
C TYR A 220 2.00 -0.46 29.68
N ASP A 221 0.71 -0.18 29.77
CA ASP A 221 0.01 0.92 29.11
C ASP A 221 -0.40 2.04 30.06
N ASP A 222 0.31 2.19 31.17
CA ASP A 222 0.20 3.34 32.05
C ASP A 222 0.66 4.64 31.36
N GLU A 223 0.15 5.76 31.85
CA GLU A 223 0.36 7.08 31.24
C GLU A 223 1.83 7.48 31.18
N GLU A 224 2.64 7.08 32.17
CA GLU A 224 4.07 7.38 32.22
C GLU A 224 4.82 6.71 31.06
N ASN A 225 4.55 5.43 30.81
CA ASN A 225 5.15 4.72 29.68
C ASN A 225 4.71 5.26 28.32
N ILE A 226 3.44 5.67 28.19
CA ILE A 226 2.93 6.29 26.94
C ILE A 226 3.64 7.62 26.69
N LEU A 227 3.75 8.48 27.71
CA LEU A 227 4.45 9.75 27.63
C LEU A 227 5.93 9.57 27.28
N ALA A 228 6.61 8.66 27.97
CA ALA A 228 8.01 8.37 27.72
C ALA A 228 8.24 7.93 26.26
N ALA A 229 7.37 7.08 25.71
CA ALA A 229 7.43 6.66 24.31
C ALA A 229 7.25 7.83 23.32
N GLU A 230 6.31 8.73 23.57
CA GLU A 230 6.08 9.91 22.73
C GLU A 230 7.30 10.85 22.70
N GLU A 231 7.93 11.08 23.85
CA GLU A 231 9.07 11.98 24.02
C GLU A 231 10.32 11.49 23.28
N ILE A 232 10.53 10.17 23.22
CA ILE A 232 11.68 9.57 22.54
C ILE A 232 11.47 9.36 21.03
N GLY A 233 10.30 9.73 20.50
CA GLY A 233 10.02 9.72 19.07
C GLY A 233 9.22 8.53 18.56
N ALA A 234 8.54 7.77 19.43
CA ALA A 234 7.58 6.78 18.96
C ALA A 234 6.45 7.43 18.15
N TYR A 235 6.02 6.76 17.09
CA TYR A 235 4.92 7.19 16.23
C TYR A 235 3.56 6.74 16.77
N GLY A 236 3.53 5.88 17.79
CA GLY A 236 2.29 5.48 18.41
C GLY A 236 2.50 4.47 19.52
N PHE A 237 1.43 4.27 20.28
CA PHE A 237 1.38 3.29 21.36
C PHE A 237 0.08 2.50 21.24
N ILE A 238 0.19 1.17 21.32
CA ILE A 238 -0.93 0.24 21.28
C ILE A 238 -0.81 -0.67 22.52
N PRO A 239 -1.85 -0.74 23.37
CA PRO A 239 -1.89 -1.76 24.41
C PRO A 239 -1.94 -3.17 23.78
N LYS A 240 -1.14 -4.12 24.26
CA LYS A 240 -1.12 -5.52 23.75
C LYS A 240 -2.52 -6.16 23.71
N ARG A 241 -3.38 -5.83 24.69
CA ARG A 241 -4.79 -6.28 24.73
C ARG A 241 -5.65 -5.83 23.52
N ALA A 242 -5.24 -4.77 22.84
CA ALA A 242 -5.92 -4.21 21.67
C ALA A 242 -5.21 -4.55 20.34
N ALA A 243 -4.12 -5.34 20.37
CA ALA A 243 -3.32 -5.66 19.19
C ALA A 243 -4.16 -6.27 18.06
N SER A 244 -5.02 -7.24 18.40
CA SER A 244 -5.82 -7.99 17.43
C SER A 244 -6.80 -7.12 16.64
N SER A 245 -7.27 -6.00 17.20
CA SER A 245 -8.25 -5.12 16.55
C SER A 245 -7.65 -3.83 15.98
N GLN A 246 -6.50 -3.38 16.50
CA GLN A 246 -5.95 -2.07 16.16
C GLN A 246 -4.64 -2.10 15.37
N LEU A 247 -3.85 -3.19 15.46
CA LEU A 247 -2.48 -3.20 14.95
C LEU A 247 -2.38 -2.91 13.45
N VAL A 248 -3.20 -3.58 12.63
CA VAL A 248 -3.19 -3.40 11.17
C VAL A 248 -3.53 -1.96 10.78
N ASN A 249 -4.59 -1.40 11.36
CA ASN A 249 -5.01 -0.03 11.09
C ASN A 249 -3.96 0.99 11.54
N ALA A 250 -3.32 0.74 12.68
CA ALA A 250 -2.23 1.58 13.18
C ALA A 250 -1.00 1.56 12.27
N ILE A 251 -0.58 0.39 11.79
CA ILE A 251 0.53 0.25 10.82
C ILE A 251 0.24 1.07 9.56
N ARG A 252 -0.94 0.89 8.96
CA ARG A 252 -1.37 1.65 7.77
C ARG A 252 -1.41 3.16 8.04
N ALA A 253 -1.98 3.58 9.16
CA ALA A 253 -2.09 5.00 9.52
C ALA A 253 -0.70 5.66 9.70
N VAL A 254 0.22 4.98 10.39
CA VAL A 254 1.59 5.46 10.60
C VAL A 254 2.34 5.48 9.27
N HIS A 255 2.19 4.48 8.41
CA HIS A 255 2.88 4.39 7.12
C HIS A 255 2.40 5.45 6.11
N TYR A 256 1.10 5.52 5.84
CA TYR A 256 0.56 6.35 4.75
C TYR A 256 0.41 7.82 5.12
N VAL A 257 0.00 8.12 6.36
CA VAL A 257 -0.35 9.49 6.77
C VAL A 257 0.81 10.20 7.45
N GLY A 258 1.84 9.45 7.87
CA GLY A 258 2.95 9.99 8.69
C GLY A 258 2.49 10.58 10.02
N LYS A 259 1.24 10.31 10.43
CA LYS A 259 0.65 10.83 11.66
C LYS A 259 1.10 9.99 12.85
N ARG A 260 1.38 10.66 13.96
CA ARG A 260 1.47 10.00 15.26
C ARG A 260 0.08 9.54 15.69
N LEU A 261 -0.04 8.32 16.21
CA LEU A 261 -1.31 7.81 16.75
C LEU A 261 -1.74 8.66 17.95
N GLN A 262 -3.04 8.88 18.08
CA GLN A 262 -3.60 9.52 19.27
C GLN A 262 -3.50 8.58 20.47
N ARG A 263 -3.39 9.16 21.67
CA ARG A 263 -3.37 8.36 22.90
C ARG A 263 -4.62 7.50 23.00
N PRO A 264 -4.49 6.22 23.41
CA PRO A 264 -5.65 5.41 23.72
C PRO A 264 -6.46 6.07 24.84
N ALA A 265 -7.79 6.05 24.74
CA ALA A 265 -8.66 6.56 25.80
C ALA A 265 -8.38 5.78 27.10
N PRO A 266 -8.39 6.43 28.28
CA PRO A 266 -8.20 5.74 29.54
C PRO A 266 -9.26 4.64 29.68
N ALA A 267 -8.84 3.46 30.15
CA ALA A 267 -9.78 2.37 30.42
C ALA A 267 -10.79 2.87 31.47
N SER A 268 -12.08 2.92 31.11
CA SER A 268 -13.14 3.18 32.07
C SER A 268 -13.08 2.08 33.14
N GLY A 269 -12.71 2.45 34.36
CA GLY A 269 -12.71 1.57 35.53
C GLY A 269 -14.10 1.20 36.01
#